data_AF-A0A9X3YGD9-F1
#
_entry.id   AF-A0A9X3YGD9-F1
#
_cell.length_a   1.000
_cell.length_b   1.000
_cell.length_c   1.000
_cell.angle_alpha   90.00
_cell.angle_beta   90.00
_cell.angle_gamma   90.00
#
_symmetry.space_group_name_H-M   'P 1'
#
loop_
_entity.id
_entity.type
_entity.pdbx_description
1 polymer ?
#
loop_
_entity_poly.entity_id
_entity_poly.type
_entity_poly.pdbx_seq_one_letter_code
_entity_poly.pdbx_strand_id
1 'polypeptide(L)'
;GMKFEYLEIPADMQAEAEEARTYMIEAAAEASEELMEKYLGGEELTEAEIVEALRVRTLATDIVPMYCGSAFKNKGVQAMLDGVVQLLPSPIDVPDVTGTDVDDETVALSRKSDDKAPFSA
;
A
#
# COMPACT_ATOMS: atom_id res chain seq x y z
N GLY A 1 6.92 -21.34 -13.26
CA GLY A 1 7.36 -20.21 -12.43
C GLY A 1 8.33 -20.71 -11.38
N MET A 2 9.21 -19.85 -10.87
CA MET A 2 10.02 -20.21 -9.70
C MET A 2 9.09 -20.48 -8.51
N LYS A 3 9.40 -21.52 -7.76
CA LYS A 3 8.69 -21.87 -6.53
C LYS A 3 9.11 -20.89 -5.45
N PHE A 4 8.14 -20.27 -4.79
CA PHE A 4 8.34 -19.52 -3.57
C PHE A 4 8.09 -20.47 -2.40
N GLU A 5 8.98 -20.44 -1.41
CA GLU A 5 8.91 -21.29 -0.22
C GLU A 5 9.18 -20.41 1.01
N TYR A 6 8.33 -20.56 2.02
CA TYR A 6 8.58 -19.96 3.33
C TYR A 6 9.66 -20.77 4.03
N LEU A 7 10.68 -20.08 4.50
CA LEU A 7 11.79 -20.64 5.26
C LEU A 7 11.96 -19.84 6.55
N GLU A 8 12.59 -20.45 7.55
CA GLU A 8 12.97 -19.74 8.76
C GLU A 8 13.99 -18.64 8.43
N ILE A 9 13.90 -17.53 9.17
CA ILE A 9 14.86 -16.44 9.06
C ILE A 9 16.22 -16.95 9.56
N PRO A 10 17.33 -16.71 8.84
CA PRO A 10 18.66 -17.05 9.31
C PRO A 10 18.94 -16.44 10.70
N ALA A 11 19.54 -17.22 11.60
CA ALA A 11 19.73 -16.81 13.00
C ALA A 11 20.57 -15.54 13.16
N ASP A 12 21.49 -15.28 12.23
CA ASP A 12 22.32 -14.07 12.17
C ASP A 12 21.55 -12.83 11.71
N MET A 13 20.39 -12.99 11.06
CA MET A 13 19.51 -11.90 10.61
C MET A 13 18.27 -11.72 11.49
N GLN A 14 18.06 -12.59 12.49
CA GLN A 14 16.86 -12.59 13.33
C GLN A 14 16.63 -11.24 14.01
N ALA A 15 17.67 -10.67 14.62
CA ALA A 15 17.58 -9.40 15.33
C ALA A 15 17.23 -8.23 14.39
N GLU A 16 17.86 -8.17 13.20
CA GLU A 16 17.56 -7.13 12.20
C GLU A 16 16.13 -7.26 11.66
N ALA A 17 15.64 -8.49 11.47
CA ALA A 17 14.29 -8.74 11.01
C ALA A 17 13.24 -8.32 12.05
N GLU A 18 13.50 -8.58 13.34
CA GLU A 18 12.62 -8.14 14.44
C GLU A 18 12.58 -6.61 14.57
N GLU A 19 13.74 -5.94 14.43
CA GLU A 19 13.82 -4.48 14.42
C GLU A 19 13.02 -3.88 13.25
N ALA A 20 13.23 -4.39 12.04
CA ALA A 20 12.50 -3.94 10.85
C ALA A 20 10.99 -4.19 10.96
N ARG A 21 10.59 -5.35 11.52
CA ARG A 21 9.18 -5.67 11.75
C ARG A 21 8.56 -4.71 12.77
N THR A 22 9.29 -4.38 13.84
CA THR A 22 8.81 -3.44 14.87
C THR A 22 8.62 -2.05 14.27
N TYR A 23 9.59 -1.55 13.50
CA TYR A 23 9.46 -0.27 12.79
C TYR A 23 8.26 -0.24 11.84
N MET A 24 8.03 -1.31 11.09
CA MET A 24 6.87 -1.43 10.21
C MET A 24 5.54 -1.40 10.98
N ILE A 25 5.45 -2.08 12.12
CA ILE A 25 4.23 -2.10 12.94
C ILE A 25 3.99 -0.74 13.59
N GLU A 26 5.04 -0.07 14.06
CA GLU A 26 4.95 1.30 14.58
C GLU A 26 4.44 2.26 13.51
N ALA A 27 4.98 2.18 12.28
CA ALA A 27 4.48 2.95 11.15
C ALA A 27 3.02 2.59 10.80
N ALA A 28 2.61 1.34 10.89
CA ALA A 28 1.20 0.97 10.69
C ALA A 28 0.31 1.57 11.79
N ALA A 29 0.75 1.57 13.06
CA ALA A 29 -0.03 2.08 14.18
C ALA A 29 -0.35 3.58 14.07
N GLU A 30 0.52 4.37 13.44
CA GLU A 30 0.29 5.80 13.17
C GLU A 30 -0.86 6.10 12.20
N ALA A 31 -1.44 5.09 11.52
CA ALA A 31 -2.52 5.31 10.58
C ALA A 31 -3.84 5.77 11.26
N SER A 32 -4.04 5.47 12.54
CA SER A 32 -5.21 5.93 13.30
C SER A 32 -4.97 5.94 14.82
N GLU A 33 -5.75 6.73 15.54
CA GLU A 33 -5.72 6.78 17.01
C GLU A 33 -6.00 5.40 17.63
N GLU A 34 -6.96 4.65 17.09
CA GLU A 34 -7.30 3.29 17.55
C GLU A 34 -6.11 2.32 17.45
N LEU A 35 -5.40 2.32 16.31
CA LEU A 35 -4.26 1.43 16.12
C LEU A 35 -3.07 1.83 17.00
N MET A 36 -2.87 3.14 17.21
CA MET A 36 -1.86 3.66 18.12
C MET A 36 -2.15 3.28 19.58
N GLU A 37 -3.40 3.37 20.02
CA GLU A 37 -3.81 2.93 21.36
C GLU A 37 -3.58 1.43 21.56
N LYS A 38 -3.96 0.58 20.60
CA LYS A 38 -3.68 -0.87 20.64
C LYS A 38 -2.18 -1.14 20.77
N TYR A 39 -1.37 -0.51 19.92
CA TYR A 39 0.08 -0.69 19.93
C TYR A 39 0.72 -0.28 21.26
N LEU A 40 0.36 0.91 21.80
CA LEU A 40 0.87 1.40 23.08
C LEU A 40 0.34 0.60 24.29
N GLY A 41 -0.85 0.03 24.16
CA GLY A 41 -1.46 -0.89 25.13
C GLY A 41 -0.80 -2.28 25.16
N GLY A 42 0.11 -2.57 24.22
CA GLY A 42 0.77 -3.86 24.08
C GLY A 42 -0.10 -4.94 23.42
N GLU A 43 -1.18 -4.54 22.74
CA GLU A 43 -1.99 -5.43 21.93
C GLU A 43 -1.33 -5.65 20.56
N GLU A 44 -1.28 -6.89 20.10
CA GLU A 44 -0.74 -7.21 18.78
C GLU A 44 -1.72 -6.83 17.68
N LEU A 45 -1.27 -6.01 16.73
CA LEU A 45 -2.01 -5.72 15.52
C LEU A 45 -2.02 -6.98 14.63
N THR A 46 -3.18 -7.31 14.08
CA THR A 46 -3.32 -8.41 13.13
C THR A 46 -2.64 -8.05 11.79
N GLU A 47 -2.26 -9.07 11.03
CA GLU A 47 -1.67 -8.86 9.69
C GLU A 47 -2.59 -8.03 8.78
N ALA A 48 -3.90 -8.26 8.85
CA ALA A 48 -4.88 -7.50 8.07
C ALA A 48 -4.93 -6.02 8.48
N GLU A 49 -4.90 -5.72 9.78
CA GLU A 49 -4.82 -4.33 10.28
C GLU A 49 -3.53 -3.65 9.84
N ILE A 50 -2.39 -4.35 9.92
CA ILE A 50 -1.10 -3.81 9.48
C ILE A 50 -1.13 -3.47 7.99
N VAL A 51 -1.58 -4.41 7.15
CA VAL A 51 -1.62 -4.21 5.69
C VAL A 51 -2.57 -3.07 5.30
N GLU A 52 -3.76 -3.01 5.90
CA GLU A 52 -4.72 -1.93 5.64
C GLU A 52 -4.19 -0.57 6.09
N ALA A 53 -3.57 -0.49 7.27
CA ALA A 53 -2.98 0.73 7.78
C ALA A 53 -1.83 1.25 6.88
N LEU A 54 -0.94 0.36 6.44
CA LEU A 54 0.12 0.68 5.49
C LEU A 54 -0.46 1.14 4.15
N ARG A 55 -1.54 0.51 3.66
CA ARG A 55 -2.24 0.94 2.45
C ARG A 55 -2.78 2.37 2.61
N VAL A 56 -3.53 2.66 3.67
CA VAL A 56 -4.09 3.99 3.94
C VAL A 56 -3.00 5.06 3.92
N ARG A 57 -1.90 4.83 4.63
CA ARG A 57 -0.76 5.77 4.65
C ARG A 57 -0.04 5.89 3.31
N THR A 58 0.02 4.80 2.54
CA THR A 58 0.59 4.82 1.17
C THR A 58 -0.27 5.66 0.24
N LEU A 59 -1.60 5.51 0.29
CA LEU A 59 -2.54 6.31 -0.50
C LEU A 59 -2.50 7.80 -0.12
N ALA A 60 -2.30 8.10 1.16
CA ALA A 60 -2.09 9.46 1.66
C ALA A 60 -0.71 10.05 1.29
N THR A 61 0.21 9.24 0.75
CA THR A 61 1.62 9.63 0.48
C THR A 61 2.40 9.97 1.75
N ASP A 62 1.96 9.49 2.92
CA ASP A 62 2.67 9.68 4.19
C ASP A 62 3.89 8.76 4.31
N ILE A 63 3.84 7.60 3.65
CA ILE A 63 4.92 6.61 3.62
C ILE A 63 5.17 6.09 2.20
N VAL A 64 6.37 5.55 1.99
CA VAL A 64 6.75 4.86 0.76
C VAL A 64 7.22 3.44 1.12
N PRO A 65 6.40 2.40 0.92
CA PRO A 65 6.79 1.02 1.20
C PRO A 65 7.99 0.59 0.33
N MET A 66 9.04 0.08 0.99
CA MET A 66 10.28 -0.32 0.33
C MET A 66 10.36 -1.85 0.21
N TYR A 67 10.65 -2.34 -0.99
CA TYR A 67 10.85 -3.76 -1.27
C TYR A 67 12.26 -4.01 -1.81
N CYS A 68 12.87 -5.10 -1.38
CA CYS A 68 14.18 -5.55 -1.85
C CYS A 68 14.03 -6.71 -2.84
N GLY A 69 14.82 -6.70 -3.91
CA GLY A 69 14.77 -7.77 -4.91
C GLY A 69 15.82 -7.63 -6.01
N SER A 70 15.86 -8.62 -6.89
CA SER A 70 16.67 -8.59 -8.11
C SER A 70 15.85 -9.13 -9.26
N ALA A 71 15.33 -8.23 -10.11
CA ALA A 71 14.57 -8.61 -11.30
C ALA A 71 15.39 -9.50 -12.24
N PHE A 72 16.67 -9.19 -12.44
CA PHE A 72 17.57 -9.97 -13.28
C PHE A 72 17.73 -11.43 -12.81
N LYS A 73 17.78 -11.65 -11.49
CA LYS A 73 17.84 -12.99 -10.89
C LYS A 73 16.46 -13.56 -10.57
N ASN A 74 15.40 -12.84 -10.94
CA ASN A 74 14.01 -13.09 -10.61
C ASN A 74 13.75 -13.39 -9.12
N LYS A 75 14.38 -12.63 -8.22
CA LYS A 75 14.17 -12.71 -6.78
C LYS A 75 13.33 -11.53 -6.30
N GLY A 76 12.29 -11.79 -5.52
CA GLY A 76 11.41 -10.74 -4.98
C GLY A 76 10.32 -10.23 -5.94
N VAL A 77 10.24 -10.76 -7.16
CA VAL A 77 9.25 -10.30 -8.16
C VAL A 77 7.80 -10.59 -7.70
N GLN A 78 7.54 -11.78 -7.16
CA GLN A 78 6.21 -12.14 -6.67
C GLN A 78 5.82 -11.28 -5.46
N ALA A 79 6.70 -11.15 -4.46
CA ALA A 79 6.45 -10.29 -3.30
C ALA A 79 6.20 -8.82 -3.69
N MET A 80 6.88 -8.31 -4.72
CA MET A 80 6.61 -6.97 -5.25
C MET A 80 5.21 -6.88 -5.89
N LEU A 81 4.81 -7.89 -6.68
CA LEU A 81 3.48 -7.92 -7.29
C LEU A 81 2.36 -8.04 -6.23
N ASP A 82 2.57 -8.82 -5.18
CA ASP A 82 1.64 -8.90 -4.05
C ASP A 82 1.52 -7.54 -3.35
N GLY A 83 2.66 -6.86 -3.13
CA GLY A 83 2.69 -5.50 -2.60
C GLY A 83 1.95 -4.49 -3.47
N VAL A 84 2.06 -4.61 -4.80
CA VAL A 84 1.28 -3.77 -5.75
C VAL A 84 -0.22 -3.94 -5.53
N VAL A 85 -0.69 -5.18 -5.41
CA VAL A 85 -2.12 -5.45 -5.20
C VAL A 85 -2.59 -4.95 -3.83
N GLN A 86 -1.76 -5.12 -2.80
CA GLN A 86 -2.12 -4.77 -1.42
C GLN A 86 -2.07 -3.26 -1.15
N LEU A 87 -1.06 -2.55 -1.67
CA LEU A 87 -0.72 -1.21 -1.19
C LEU A 87 -0.97 -0.09 -2.21
N LEU A 88 -1.01 -0.39 -3.51
CA LEU A 88 -1.19 0.65 -4.53
C LEU A 88 -2.67 0.99 -4.78
N PRO A 89 -2.97 2.24 -5.18
CA PRO A 89 -4.34 2.66 -5.49
C PRO A 89 -4.93 1.87 -6.66
N SER A 90 -6.21 1.58 -6.54
CA SER A 90 -7.07 1.30 -7.67
C SER A 90 -7.64 2.62 -8.23
N PRO A 91 -8.20 2.62 -9.45
CA PRO A 91 -8.78 3.84 -10.06
C PRO A 91 -9.90 4.51 -9.27
N ILE A 92 -10.52 3.80 -8.32
CA ILE A 92 -11.57 4.33 -7.44
C ILE A 92 -11.02 4.92 -6.13
N ASP A 93 -9.75 4.66 -5.82
CA ASP A 93 -9.07 5.18 -4.63
C ASP A 93 -8.48 6.58 -4.86
N VAL A 94 -8.53 7.07 -6.10
CA VAL A 94 -8.03 8.40 -6.49
C VAL A 94 -9.18 9.33 -6.88
N PRO A 95 -9.02 10.67 -6.71
CA PRO A 95 -10.03 11.62 -7.12
C PRO A 95 -10.36 11.55 -8.62
N ASP A 96 -11.59 11.91 -8.96
CA ASP A 96 -12.03 12.03 -10.36
C ASP A 96 -11.10 12.95 -11.15
N VAL A 97 -10.85 12.60 -12.41
CA VAL A 97 -10.10 13.46 -13.32
C VAL A 97 -10.96 14.68 -13.64
N THR A 98 -10.38 15.88 -13.50
CA THR A 98 -11.06 17.13 -13.80
C THR A 98 -10.71 17.64 -15.20
N GLY A 99 -11.66 18.35 -15.81
CA GLY A 99 -11.51 19.00 -17.10
C GLY A 99 -12.51 20.14 -17.27
N THR A 100 -12.58 20.72 -18.45
CA THR A 100 -13.53 21.79 -18.78
C THR A 100 -14.42 21.38 -19.95
N ASP A 101 -15.58 22.04 -20.07
CA ASP A 101 -16.44 21.87 -21.25
C ASP A 101 -15.72 22.41 -22.51
N VAL A 102 -15.99 21.78 -23.66
CA VAL A 102 -15.37 22.14 -24.94
C VAL A 102 -15.97 23.42 -25.54
N ASP A 103 -17.23 23.71 -25.20
CA ASP A 103 -17.95 24.89 -25.67
C ASP A 103 -17.80 26.06 -24.69
N ASP A 104 -17.52 25.79 -23.41
CA ASP A 104 -17.32 26.80 -22.37
C ASP A 104 -16.27 26.37 -21.32
N GLU A 105 -15.06 26.91 -21.43
CA GLU A 105 -13.95 26.61 -20.51
C GLU A 105 -14.23 27.01 -19.04
N THR A 106 -15.25 27.82 -18.77
CA THR A 106 -15.64 28.19 -17.39
C THR A 106 -16.44 27.10 -16.69
N VAL A 107 -16.97 26.13 -17.44
CA VAL A 107 -17.72 25.00 -16.90
C VAL A 107 -16.74 23.87 -16.57
N ALA A 108 -16.56 23.61 -15.27
CA ALA A 108 -15.77 22.48 -14.79
C ALA A 108 -16.55 21.16 -14.94
N LEU A 109 -15.90 20.16 -15.50
CA LEU A 109 -16.38 18.79 -15.63
C LEU A 109 -15.49 17.84 -14.82
N SER A 110 -16.08 16.75 -14.33
CA SER A 110 -15.32 15.62 -13.78
C SER A 110 -15.59 14.34 -14.56
N ARG A 111 -14.63 13.41 -14.49
CA ARG A 111 -14.71 12.07 -15.04
C ARG A 111 -14.46 11.07 -13.93
N LYS A 112 -15.55 10.45 -13.48
CA LYS A 112 -15.53 9.38 -12.51
C LYS A 112 -15.05 8.09 -13.14
N SER A 113 -14.24 7.34 -12.41
CA SER A 113 -13.85 5.96 -12.73
C SER A 113 -15.06 5.02 -12.55
N ASP A 114 -15.99 5.02 -13.52
CA ASP A 114 -17.21 4.18 -13.53
C ASP A 114 -17.50 3.67 -14.95
N ASP A 115 -17.66 2.35 -15.10
CA ASP A 115 -17.97 1.69 -16.38
C ASP A 115 -19.30 2.12 -17.01
N LYS A 116 -20.20 2.73 -16.22
CA LYS A 116 -21.48 3.28 -16.69
C LYS A 116 -21.41 4.75 -17.08
N ALA A 117 -20.30 5.42 -16.79
CA ALA A 117 -20.13 6.83 -17.15
C ALA A 117 -19.98 6.98 -18.69
N PRO A 118 -20.32 8.17 -19.24
CA PRO A 118 -20.07 8.45 -20.65
C PRO A 118 -18.58 8.31 -21.00
N PHE A 119 -18.30 7.74 -22.18
CA PHE A 119 -16.94 7.61 -22.69
C PHE A 119 -16.25 8.98 -22.79
N SER A 120 -14.98 9.02 -22.39
CA SER A 120 -14.13 10.23 -22.44
C SER A 120 -12.76 9.83 -22.99
N ALA A 121 -12.28 10.54 -24.01
CA ALA A 121 -10.98 10.36 -24.65
C ALA A 121 -10.35 11.71 -25.00
#